data_AF-A0AAU2AF39-F1
#
_entry.id   AF-A0AAU2AF39-F1
#
_cell.length_a   1.000
_cell.length_b   1.000
_cell.length_c   1.000
_cell.angle_alpha   90.00
_cell.angle_beta   90.00
_cell.angle_gamma   90.00
#
_symmetry.space_group_name_H-M   'P 1'
#
loop_
_entity.id
_entity.type
_entity.pdbx_description
1 polymer ?
#
loop_
_entity_poly.entity_id
_entity_poly.type
_entity_poly.pdbx_seq_one_letter_code
_entity_poly.pdbx_strand_id
1 'polypeptide(L)'
;MRIADGAPATGYLQRLAALHNFVLQAAAGSDRYELRRSAEVGHNLLWDAAGLLRTQDTRSVSGDLIARERLMLQLVHEVARIIERSTSDDAADDDQTCASRGPMGSYPPRPRPPASPVCHPAPGTSLMKGNLPMPEPEPRPVIRTLEVYLLFAHEAYHPGPGGTQEINVTVVAAGSLLHPQVCQPDGARIHDLLTQGRKPGEIVPLATLTHELGGGAGWLAIGDWERVTTDLLHLVRLGDCDALSLGLPEIARALLCTGPHGHVRAYDAAARDFVDYGPAARAAVLAEVDAFLAGLVAEQDLWPGDDLLAPINPTA
;
A
#
# COMPACT_ATOMS: atom_id res chain seq x y z
N MET A 1 -29.08 36.10 -2.70
CA MET A 1 -29.78 34.81 -2.51
C MET A 1 -30.01 34.19 -3.88
N ARG A 2 -29.03 33.44 -4.39
CA ARG A 2 -29.16 32.68 -5.64
C ARG A 2 -29.62 31.28 -5.26
N ILE A 3 -30.90 31.01 -5.47
CA ILE A 3 -31.46 29.65 -5.50
C ILE A 3 -31.34 29.21 -6.96
N ALA A 4 -30.27 28.50 -7.30
CA ALA A 4 -30.13 27.85 -8.59
C ALA A 4 -29.41 26.51 -8.35
N ASP A 5 -30.11 25.42 -8.68
CA ASP A 5 -29.68 24.02 -8.72
C ASP A 5 -29.31 23.31 -7.40
N GLY A 6 -30.29 23.21 -6.50
CA GLY A 6 -30.21 22.30 -5.34
C GLY A 6 -30.52 20.82 -5.63
N ALA A 7 -31.13 20.50 -6.78
CA ALA A 7 -31.55 19.14 -7.12
C ALA A 7 -30.42 18.09 -7.13
N PRO A 8 -29.23 18.34 -7.72
CA PRO A 8 -28.14 17.36 -7.71
C PRO A 8 -27.50 17.18 -6.33
N ALA A 9 -27.35 18.25 -5.55
CA ALA A 9 -26.84 18.19 -4.18
C ALA A 9 -27.77 17.41 -3.24
N THR A 10 -29.08 17.65 -3.34
CA THR A 10 -30.09 16.92 -2.56
C THR A 10 -30.12 15.44 -2.95
N GLY A 11 -30.07 15.11 -4.24
CA GLY A 11 -30.04 13.72 -4.69
C GLY A 11 -28.81 12.96 -4.21
N TYR A 12 -27.66 13.63 -4.12
CA TYR A 12 -26.44 13.04 -3.57
C TYR A 12 -26.54 12.73 -2.07
N LEU A 13 -27.00 13.70 -1.26
CA LEU A 13 -27.19 13.48 0.18
C LEU A 13 -28.25 12.41 0.47
N GLN A 14 -29.30 12.31 -0.35
CA GLN A 14 -30.28 11.24 -0.23
C GLN A 14 -29.67 9.84 -0.44
N ARG A 15 -28.76 9.69 -1.41
CA ARG A 15 -28.05 8.42 -1.63
C ARG A 15 -27.15 8.06 -0.44
N LEU A 16 -26.34 9.01 0.03
CA LEU A 16 -25.51 8.78 1.23
C LEU A 16 -26.36 8.46 2.47
N ALA A 17 -27.49 9.14 2.65
CA ALA A 17 -28.41 8.88 3.76
C ALA A 17 -29.01 7.47 3.66
N ALA A 18 -29.33 6.98 2.46
CA ALA A 18 -29.81 5.62 2.27
C ALA A 18 -28.75 4.57 2.67
N LEU A 19 -27.49 4.78 2.28
CA LEU A 19 -26.36 3.93 2.69
C LEU A 19 -26.14 3.96 4.21
N HIS A 20 -26.17 5.15 4.82
CA HIS A 20 -26.04 5.29 6.27
C HIS A 20 -27.19 4.62 7.03
N ASN A 21 -28.42 4.72 6.51
CA ASN A 21 -29.58 4.07 7.12
C ASN A 21 -29.45 2.55 7.14
N PHE A 22 -28.84 1.94 6.12
CA PHE A 22 -28.51 0.51 6.14
C PHE A 22 -27.57 0.16 7.30
N VAL A 23 -26.51 0.96 7.50
CA VAL A 23 -25.57 0.77 8.62
C VAL A 23 -26.26 0.95 9.97
N LEU A 24 -27.14 1.94 10.11
CA LEU A 24 -27.93 2.14 11.33
C LEU A 24 -28.86 0.96 11.63
N GLN A 25 -29.53 0.41 10.62
CA GLN A 25 -30.41 -0.76 10.79
C GLN A 25 -29.62 -1.98 11.25
N ALA A 26 -28.45 -2.22 10.66
CA ALA A 26 -27.53 -3.28 11.09
C ALA A 26 -27.08 -3.10 12.55
N ALA A 27 -26.71 -1.87 12.94
CA ALA A 27 -26.28 -1.57 14.30
C ALA A 27 -27.42 -1.65 15.33
N ALA A 28 -28.65 -1.33 14.95
CA ALA A 28 -29.81 -1.42 15.84
C ALA A 28 -30.19 -2.87 16.17
N GLY A 29 -29.88 -3.82 15.27
CA GLY A 29 -30.16 -5.24 15.45
C GLY A 29 -29.04 -6.04 16.14
N SER A 30 -27.95 -5.40 16.58
CA SER A 30 -26.77 -6.11 17.09
C SER A 30 -26.05 -5.34 18.19
N ASP A 31 -25.64 -6.03 19.25
CA ASP A 31 -24.86 -5.45 20.35
C ASP A 31 -23.36 -5.27 20.02
N ARG A 32 -22.92 -5.70 18.83
CA ARG A 32 -21.51 -5.64 18.44
C ARG A 32 -21.02 -4.19 18.38
N TYR A 33 -19.90 -3.93 19.05
CA TYR A 33 -19.27 -2.61 19.10
C TYR A 33 -18.88 -2.11 17.70
N GLU A 34 -18.38 -2.99 16.83
CA GLU A 34 -17.95 -2.68 15.47
C GLU A 34 -19.07 -2.08 14.61
N LEU A 35 -20.30 -2.57 14.76
CA LEU A 35 -21.46 -2.07 14.02
C LEU A 35 -21.89 -0.70 14.52
N ARG A 36 -21.88 -0.47 15.84
CA ARG A 36 -22.11 0.86 16.43
C ARG A 36 -21.05 1.86 15.99
N ARG A 37 -19.78 1.45 15.99
CA ARG A 37 -18.67 2.28 15.52
C ARG A 37 -18.80 2.61 14.03
N SER A 38 -19.23 1.64 13.23
CA SER A 38 -19.50 1.85 11.81
C SER A 38 -20.62 2.87 11.61
N ALA A 39 -21.71 2.81 12.38
CA ALA A 39 -22.79 3.80 12.31
C ALA A 39 -22.33 5.22 12.65
N GLU A 40 -21.43 5.38 13.63
CA GLU A 40 -20.80 6.67 13.96
C GLU A 40 -19.94 7.21 12.81
N VAL A 41 -19.11 6.36 12.21
CA VAL A 41 -18.25 6.75 11.06
C VAL A 41 -19.11 7.18 9.88
N GLY A 42 -20.15 6.42 9.54
CA GLY A 42 -21.09 6.79 8.48
C GLY A 42 -21.81 8.11 8.78
N HIS A 43 -22.18 8.38 10.04
CA HIS A 43 -22.80 9.64 10.42
C HIS A 43 -21.87 10.84 10.18
N ASN A 44 -20.60 10.72 10.55
CA ASN A 44 -19.59 11.76 10.33
C ASN A 44 -19.37 12.03 8.84
N LEU A 45 -19.26 10.97 8.01
CA LEU A 45 -19.12 11.09 6.56
C LEU A 45 -20.30 11.85 5.92
N LEU A 46 -21.52 11.59 6.41
CA LEU A 46 -22.72 12.27 5.94
C LEU A 46 -22.72 13.76 6.30
N TRP A 47 -22.31 14.11 7.52
CA TRP A 47 -22.19 15.51 7.93
C TRP A 47 -21.08 16.27 7.20
N ASP A 48 -19.95 15.62 6.95
CA ASP A 48 -18.87 16.24 6.17
C ASP A 48 -19.31 16.54 4.74
N ALA A 49 -20.01 15.59 4.09
CA ALA A 49 -20.58 15.80 2.77
C ALA A 49 -21.58 16.96 2.76
N ALA A 50 -22.44 17.05 3.78
CA ALA A 50 -23.38 18.16 3.93
C ALA A 50 -22.65 19.50 4.15
N GLY A 51 -21.55 19.51 4.91
CA GLY A 51 -20.70 20.68 5.13
C GLY A 51 -20.05 21.20 3.85
N LEU A 52 -19.53 20.29 3.02
CA LEU A 52 -18.98 20.63 1.70
C LEU A 52 -20.03 21.25 0.78
N LEU A 53 -21.18 20.60 0.67
CA LEU A 53 -22.29 21.07 -0.16
C LEU A 53 -22.88 22.41 0.31
N ARG A 54 -22.77 22.72 1.61
CA ARG A 54 -23.22 24.01 2.17
C ARG A 54 -22.27 25.16 1.83
N THR A 55 -20.98 24.88 1.69
CA THR A 55 -19.93 25.91 1.61
C THR A 55 -19.36 26.13 0.22
N GLN A 56 -19.52 25.15 -0.69
CA GLN A 56 -18.87 25.15 -1.99
C GLN A 56 -19.83 24.73 -3.11
N ASP A 57 -19.50 25.09 -4.35
CA ASP A 57 -20.25 24.63 -5.51
C ASP A 57 -20.04 23.13 -5.74
N THR A 58 -21.11 22.40 -6.07
CA THR A 58 -21.09 20.94 -6.31
C THR A 58 -20.00 20.50 -7.30
N ARG A 59 -19.71 21.33 -8.31
CA ARG A 59 -18.68 21.03 -9.32
C ARG A 59 -17.27 21.14 -8.76
N SER A 60 -17.00 22.05 -7.82
CA SER A 60 -15.67 22.22 -7.26
C SER A 60 -15.33 21.16 -6.21
N VAL A 61 -16.34 20.56 -5.56
CA VAL A 61 -16.16 19.50 -4.55
C VAL A 61 -16.49 18.10 -5.06
N SER A 62 -16.70 17.90 -6.36
CA SER A 62 -17.17 16.63 -6.88
C SER A 62 -16.24 15.45 -6.55
N GLY A 63 -14.91 15.67 -6.57
CA GLY A 63 -13.93 14.66 -6.18
C GLY A 63 -14.05 14.25 -4.70
N ASP A 64 -14.16 15.23 -3.80
CA ASP A 64 -14.30 15.02 -2.36
C ASP A 64 -15.62 14.33 -1.98
N LEU A 65 -16.68 14.60 -2.74
CA LEU A 65 -17.95 13.90 -2.60
C LEU A 65 -17.79 12.45 -3.06
N ILE A 66 -17.27 12.18 -4.27
CA ILE A 66 -17.05 10.82 -4.77
C ILE A 66 -16.20 9.99 -3.79
N ALA A 67 -15.16 10.56 -3.20
CA ALA A 67 -14.34 9.88 -2.20
C ALA A 67 -15.18 9.46 -0.97
N ARG A 68 -16.05 10.34 -0.46
CA ARG A 68 -16.96 10.02 0.67
C ARG A 68 -18.01 8.97 0.32
N GLU A 69 -18.54 9.00 -0.90
CA GLU A 69 -19.45 7.96 -1.39
C GLU A 69 -18.77 6.59 -1.41
N ARG A 70 -17.54 6.51 -1.91
CA ARG A 70 -16.74 5.27 -1.91
C ARG A 70 -16.46 4.76 -0.50
N LEU A 71 -16.08 5.63 0.42
CA LEU A 71 -15.87 5.26 1.83
C LEU A 71 -17.16 4.73 2.48
N MET A 72 -18.30 5.37 2.22
CA MET A 72 -19.59 4.89 2.73
C MET A 72 -19.95 3.51 2.15
N LEU A 73 -19.67 3.26 0.87
CA LEU A 73 -19.90 1.96 0.24
C LEU A 73 -18.98 0.86 0.83
N GLN A 74 -17.70 1.18 1.07
CA GLN A 74 -16.77 0.26 1.73
C GLN A 74 -17.26 -0.08 3.14
N LEU A 75 -17.73 0.92 3.89
CA LEU A 75 -18.29 0.72 5.22
C LEU A 75 -19.53 -0.18 5.21
N VAL A 76 -20.43 0.02 4.25
CA VAL A 76 -21.60 -0.85 4.05
C VAL A 76 -21.18 -2.28 3.74
N HIS A 77 -20.18 -2.47 2.89
CA HIS A 77 -19.67 -3.80 2.55
C HIS A 77 -19.00 -4.49 3.75
N GLU A 78 -18.27 -3.75 4.57
CA GLU A 78 -17.68 -4.27 5.83
C GLU A 78 -18.78 -4.74 6.79
N VAL A 79 -19.79 -3.91 7.00
CA VAL A 79 -20.95 -4.22 7.85
C VAL A 79 -21.66 -5.48 7.37
N ALA A 80 -21.90 -5.61 6.06
CA ALA A 80 -22.50 -6.81 5.48
C ALA A 80 -21.67 -8.07 5.79
N ARG A 81 -20.34 -7.98 5.66
CA ARG A 81 -19.44 -9.10 5.96
C ARG A 81 -19.45 -9.49 7.44
N ILE A 82 -19.52 -8.51 8.35
CA ILE A 82 -19.63 -8.77 9.80
C ILE A 82 -20.93 -9.51 10.12
N ILE A 83 -22.04 -9.11 9.50
CA ILE A 83 -23.34 -9.77 9.67
C ILE A 83 -23.28 -11.22 9.16
N GLU A 84 -22.73 -11.46 7.96
CA GLU A 84 -22.59 -12.80 7.39
C GLU A 84 -21.78 -13.75 8.29
N ARG A 85 -20.65 -13.26 8.83
CA ARG A 85 -19.84 -14.03 9.80
C ARG A 85 -20.64 -14.37 11.05
N SER A 86 -21.41 -13.42 11.56
CA SER A 86 -22.25 -13.62 12.76
C SER A 86 -23.28 -14.73 12.56
N THR A 87 -23.93 -14.76 11.40
CA THR A 87 -24.94 -15.79 11.09
C THR A 87 -24.35 -17.19 10.91
N SER A 88 -23.07 -17.29 10.54
CA SER A 88 -22.39 -18.58 10.40
C SER A 88 -21.94 -19.15 11.75
N ASP A 89 -21.58 -18.30 12.71
CA ASP A 89 -21.13 -18.73 14.04
C ASP A 89 -22.30 -19.27 14.88
N ASP A 90 -23.47 -18.62 14.80
CA ASP A 90 -24.67 -19.06 15.54
C ASP A 90 -25.23 -20.40 15.02
N ALA A 91 -24.96 -20.77 13.77
CA ALA A 91 -25.41 -22.03 13.18
C ALA A 91 -24.56 -23.25 13.61
N ALA A 92 -23.35 -23.03 14.15
CA ALA A 92 -22.44 -24.09 14.55
C ALA A 92 -22.57 -24.50 16.03
N ASP A 93 -23.25 -23.69 16.86
CA ASP A 93 -23.35 -23.90 18.31
C ASP A 93 -24.56 -24.76 18.74
N ASP A 94 -25.52 -25.02 17.84
CA ASP A 94 -26.73 -25.80 18.14
C ASP A 94 -26.52 -27.33 18.13
N ASP A 95 -25.33 -27.84 17.78
CA ASP A 95 -25.06 -29.30 17.69
C ASP A 95 -24.16 -29.85 18.81
N GLN A 96 -23.88 -29.06 19.87
CA GLN A 96 -23.05 -29.48 21.01
C GLN A 96 -23.78 -29.44 22.36
N THR A 97 -25.01 -29.95 22.40
CA THR A 97 -25.63 -30.41 23.66
C THR A 97 -25.93 -31.90 23.64
N CYS A 98 -24.90 -32.75 23.75
CA CYS A 98 -24.99 -33.96 24.58
C CYS A 98 -23.62 -34.64 24.71
N ALA A 99 -22.99 -34.54 25.90
CA ALA A 99 -22.50 -35.68 26.69
C ALA A 99 -21.24 -35.36 27.51
N SER A 100 -21.33 -35.77 28.78
CA SER A 100 -20.23 -36.25 29.62
C SER A 100 -19.39 -35.23 30.39
N ARG A 101 -19.91 -34.95 31.59
CA ARG A 101 -19.11 -34.86 32.83
C ARG A 101 -18.13 -36.04 32.92
N GLY A 102 -16.85 -35.75 33.14
CA GLY A 102 -15.83 -36.71 33.57
C GLY A 102 -14.67 -36.00 34.28
N PRO A 103 -14.08 -36.59 35.35
CA PRO A 103 -13.37 -35.85 36.39
C PRO A 103 -11.87 -35.73 36.19
N MET A 104 -11.29 -34.75 36.90
CA MET A 104 -9.86 -34.43 37.04
C MET A 104 -8.93 -35.65 37.01
N GLY A 105 -8.05 -35.67 36.01
CA GLY A 105 -6.92 -36.60 35.89
C GLY A 105 -5.60 -35.81 35.92
N SER A 106 -4.78 -36.13 36.91
CA SER A 106 -3.50 -35.51 37.26
C SER A 106 -2.42 -35.67 36.18
N TYR A 107 -1.68 -34.58 35.90
CA TYR A 107 -0.46 -34.60 35.10
C TYR A 107 0.71 -35.24 35.85
N PRO A 108 1.46 -36.18 35.24
CA PRO A 108 2.80 -36.55 35.70
C PRO A 108 3.89 -35.70 35.01
N PRO A 109 5.05 -35.47 35.67
CA PRO A 109 6.12 -34.65 35.12
C PRO A 109 6.97 -35.42 34.10
N ARG A 110 7.36 -34.73 33.03
CA ARG A 110 8.19 -35.25 31.94
C ARG A 110 9.69 -35.21 32.32
N PRO A 111 10.48 -36.29 32.09
CA PRO A 111 11.92 -36.28 32.34
C PRO A 111 12.71 -35.55 31.25
N ARG A 112 13.73 -34.78 31.68
CA ARG A 112 14.82 -34.24 30.85
C ARG A 112 15.70 -35.36 30.28
N PRO A 113 16.12 -35.31 29.01
CA PRO A 113 17.27 -36.04 28.51
C PRO A 113 18.59 -35.29 28.76
N PRO A 114 19.70 -36.00 29.03
CA PRO A 114 21.00 -35.42 29.34
C PRO A 114 21.83 -35.10 28.08
N ALA A 115 22.79 -34.19 28.28
CA ALA A 115 23.85 -33.82 27.36
C ALA A 115 24.68 -35.02 26.87
N SER A 116 25.23 -34.87 25.67
CA SER A 116 26.18 -35.80 25.04
C SER A 116 27.04 -35.01 24.04
N PRO A 117 28.24 -35.50 23.68
CA PRO A 117 29.46 -34.89 24.18
C PRO A 117 30.34 -34.24 23.11
N VAL A 118 31.29 -33.45 23.63
CA VAL A 118 32.49 -32.93 22.96
C VAL A 118 33.23 -34.04 22.21
N CYS A 119 33.58 -33.77 20.95
CA CYS A 119 34.68 -34.43 20.25
C CYS A 119 35.50 -33.38 19.51
N HIS A 120 36.69 -33.09 20.05
CA HIS A 120 37.82 -32.63 19.26
C HIS A 120 38.56 -33.85 18.72
N PRO A 121 39.10 -33.77 17.49
CA PRO A 121 40.53 -34.03 17.34
C PRO A 121 41.25 -32.92 16.57
N ALA A 122 42.47 -32.64 17.01
CA ALA A 122 43.44 -31.73 16.41
C ALA A 122 44.34 -32.47 15.38
N PRO A 123 45.52 -31.94 14.99
CA PRO A 123 45.83 -31.44 13.67
C PRO A 123 46.70 -32.40 12.83
N GLY A 124 46.57 -32.33 11.50
CA GLY A 124 47.37 -33.11 10.55
C GLY A 124 47.97 -32.20 9.47
N THR A 125 49.28 -32.26 9.36
CA THR A 125 50.20 -31.44 8.53
C THR A 125 50.21 -31.78 7.04
N SER A 126 50.71 -30.82 6.24
CA SER A 126 51.58 -30.98 5.05
C SER A 126 50.89 -31.15 3.69
N LEU A 127 50.88 -30.11 2.83
CA LEU A 127 51.92 -29.70 1.84
C LEU A 127 51.94 -30.58 0.58
N MET A 128 51.57 -29.97 -0.56
CA MET A 128 52.03 -30.15 -1.96
C MET A 128 50.99 -29.45 -2.87
N LYS A 129 51.15 -28.16 -3.19
CA LYS A 129 51.83 -27.65 -4.40
C LYS A 129 51.35 -28.33 -5.69
N GLY A 130 50.36 -27.71 -6.33
CA GLY A 130 49.93 -28.00 -7.69
C GLY A 130 49.22 -26.76 -8.25
N ASN A 131 49.98 -25.86 -8.86
CA ASN A 131 49.46 -24.67 -9.52
C ASN A 131 48.71 -25.10 -10.79
N LEU A 132 47.39 -25.08 -10.76
CA LEU A 132 46.54 -24.98 -11.94
C LEU A 132 45.86 -23.61 -11.88
N PRO A 133 45.95 -22.77 -12.93
CA PRO A 133 45.26 -21.50 -12.95
C PRO A 133 43.76 -21.80 -13.01
N MET A 134 43.08 -21.56 -11.89
CA MET A 134 41.64 -21.38 -11.88
C MET A 134 41.31 -20.26 -12.87
N PRO A 135 40.43 -20.45 -13.86
CA PRO A 135 39.83 -19.33 -14.53
C PRO A 135 39.06 -18.57 -13.46
N GLU A 136 39.58 -17.40 -13.10
CA GLU A 136 38.86 -16.38 -12.38
C GLU A 136 37.50 -16.24 -13.10
N PRO A 137 36.35 -16.45 -12.44
CA PRO A 137 35.08 -16.15 -13.07
C PRO A 137 35.15 -14.67 -13.43
N GLU A 138 35.16 -14.38 -14.74
CA GLU A 138 35.13 -13.01 -15.23
C GLU A 138 34.07 -12.27 -14.41
N PRO A 139 34.41 -11.14 -13.76
CA PRO A 139 33.40 -10.31 -13.13
C PRO A 139 32.40 -10.01 -14.23
N ARG A 140 31.21 -10.62 -14.12
CA ARG A 140 30.11 -10.36 -15.06
C ARG A 140 30.07 -8.84 -15.16
N PRO A 141 30.16 -8.26 -16.37
CA PRO A 141 29.94 -6.84 -16.48
C PRO A 141 28.58 -6.60 -15.84
N VAL A 142 28.58 -5.89 -14.72
CA VAL A 142 27.37 -5.33 -14.15
C VAL A 142 26.95 -4.33 -15.21
N ILE A 143 26.19 -4.81 -16.19
CA ILE A 143 25.43 -3.96 -17.08
C ILE A 143 24.48 -3.28 -16.11
N ARG A 144 24.89 -2.09 -15.64
CA ARG A 144 24.04 -1.24 -14.82
C ARG A 144 22.84 -0.93 -15.69
N THR A 145 21.79 -1.70 -15.49
CA THR A 145 20.55 -1.51 -16.21
C THR A 145 20.11 -0.10 -15.84
N LEU A 146 19.95 0.71 -16.86
CA LEU A 146 19.57 2.11 -16.78
C LEU A 146 18.10 2.20 -16.34
N GLU A 147 17.82 1.78 -15.11
CA GLU A 147 16.49 1.58 -14.54
C GLU A 147 15.82 2.91 -14.23
N VAL A 148 14.52 2.97 -14.49
CA VAL A 148 13.63 4.00 -13.96
C VAL A 148 13.06 3.43 -12.66
N TYR A 149 12.70 4.28 -11.70
CA TYR A 149 12.16 3.83 -10.42
C TYR A 149 10.72 4.26 -10.25
N LEU A 150 9.86 3.34 -9.80
CA LEU A 150 8.48 3.66 -9.41
C LEU A 150 8.45 4.01 -7.94
N LEU A 151 7.90 5.19 -7.61
CA LEU A 151 7.58 5.60 -6.25
C LEU A 151 6.08 5.54 -6.02
N PHE A 152 5.64 4.88 -4.96
CA PHE A 152 4.22 4.85 -4.59
C PHE A 152 4.04 4.96 -3.08
N ALA A 153 3.01 5.71 -2.68
CA ALA A 153 2.57 5.77 -1.30
C ALA A 153 1.54 4.67 -1.05
N HIS A 154 1.53 4.11 0.14
CA HIS A 154 0.60 3.05 0.53
C HIS A 154 0.11 3.27 1.96
N GLU A 155 -0.79 2.38 2.43
CA GLU A 155 -1.22 2.36 3.83
C GLU A 155 -0.02 2.09 4.73
N ALA A 156 0.10 2.90 5.77
CA ALA A 156 1.27 2.92 6.61
C ALA A 156 1.37 1.64 7.46
N TYR A 157 2.56 1.08 7.62
CA TYR A 157 2.79 -0.13 8.41
C TYR A 157 4.12 -0.08 9.15
N HIS A 158 4.27 -0.89 10.19
CA HIS A 158 5.52 -1.01 10.93
C HIS A 158 6.24 -2.31 10.53
N PRO A 159 7.51 -2.26 10.12
CA PRO A 159 8.28 -3.45 9.76
C PRO A 159 8.64 -4.24 11.03
N GLY A 160 7.80 -5.22 11.36
CA GLY A 160 8.05 -6.21 12.42
C GLY A 160 8.10 -5.67 13.86
N PRO A 161 8.18 -6.58 14.85
CA PRO A 161 8.24 -6.23 16.27
C PRO A 161 9.62 -5.63 16.60
N GLY A 162 9.72 -4.30 16.58
CA GLY A 162 10.94 -3.55 16.91
C GLY A 162 11.22 -2.36 15.97
N GLY A 163 10.56 -2.31 14.81
CA GLY A 163 10.60 -1.14 13.94
C GLY A 163 9.84 0.02 14.58
N THR A 164 10.56 1.10 14.92
CA THR A 164 9.95 2.35 15.44
C THR A 164 9.53 3.30 14.32
N GLN A 165 10.00 3.07 13.10
CA GLN A 165 9.68 3.88 11.94
C GLN A 165 8.53 3.24 11.15
N GLU A 166 7.45 4.00 11.02
CA GLU A 166 6.34 3.68 10.15
C GLU A 166 6.76 3.84 8.69
N ILE A 167 6.54 2.83 7.85
CA ILE A 167 6.77 2.88 6.40
C ILE A 167 5.47 3.23 5.72
N ASN A 168 5.48 4.22 4.83
CA ASN A 168 4.29 4.69 4.12
C ASN A 168 4.55 5.06 2.64
N VAL A 169 5.79 4.97 2.19
CA VAL A 169 6.22 5.15 0.80
C VAL A 169 7.24 4.07 0.46
N THR A 170 7.16 3.55 -0.76
CA THR A 170 8.12 2.57 -1.29
C THR A 170 8.60 3.01 -2.67
N VAL A 171 9.89 2.79 -2.93
CA VAL A 171 10.50 2.92 -4.25
C VAL A 171 11.03 1.56 -4.69
N VAL A 172 10.68 1.15 -5.90
CA VAL A 172 11.13 -0.10 -6.53
C VAL A 172 11.72 0.17 -7.91
N ALA A 173 12.57 -0.75 -8.37
CA ALA A 173 12.96 -0.82 -9.77
C ALA A 173 11.72 -0.96 -10.67
N ALA A 174 11.69 -0.28 -11.82
CA ALA A 174 10.58 -0.40 -12.77
C ALA A 174 10.38 -1.86 -13.19
N GLY A 175 11.49 -2.61 -13.34
CA GLY A 175 11.46 -4.02 -13.70
C GLY A 175 10.61 -4.90 -12.77
N SER A 176 10.40 -4.52 -11.50
CA SER A 176 9.55 -5.27 -10.56
C SER A 176 8.09 -5.37 -11.01
N LEU A 177 7.62 -4.43 -11.85
CA LEU A 177 6.29 -4.49 -12.46
C LEU A 177 6.13 -5.67 -13.44
N LEU A 178 7.24 -6.25 -13.91
CA LEU A 178 7.27 -7.40 -14.81
C LEU A 178 7.34 -8.74 -14.07
N HIS A 179 7.38 -8.72 -12.74
CA HIS A 179 7.44 -9.93 -11.94
C HIS A 179 6.14 -10.75 -12.09
N PRO A 180 6.19 -12.10 -12.18
CA PRO A 180 5.02 -12.94 -12.42
C PRO A 180 3.93 -12.87 -11.33
N GLN A 181 4.30 -12.49 -10.11
CA GLN A 181 3.35 -12.30 -9.00
C GLN A 181 2.64 -10.94 -9.02
N VAL A 182 3.10 -9.96 -9.82
CA VAL A 182 2.35 -8.72 -10.08
C VAL A 182 1.23 -9.02 -11.07
N CYS A 183 0.04 -8.45 -10.88
CA CYS A 183 -1.09 -8.63 -11.79
C CYS A 183 -0.71 -8.28 -13.25
N GLN A 184 -0.62 -9.30 -14.10
CA GLN A 184 -0.37 -9.15 -15.54
C GLN A 184 -1.69 -9.25 -16.33
N PRO A 185 -1.83 -8.54 -17.45
CA PRO A 185 -0.81 -7.73 -18.15
C PRO A 185 -0.66 -6.29 -17.62
N ASP A 186 -1.33 -5.95 -16.53
CA ASP A 186 -1.43 -4.57 -16.03
C ASP A 186 -0.07 -4.04 -15.57
N GLY A 187 0.70 -4.84 -14.83
CA GLY A 187 2.08 -4.51 -14.45
C GLY A 187 2.95 -4.16 -15.65
N ALA A 188 2.95 -5.00 -16.69
CA ALA A 188 3.71 -4.74 -17.91
C ALA A 188 3.26 -3.49 -18.68
N ARG A 189 1.96 -3.16 -18.69
CA ARG A 189 1.47 -1.90 -19.28
C ARG A 189 1.92 -0.68 -18.50
N ILE A 190 1.93 -0.77 -17.17
CA ILE A 190 2.43 0.31 -16.29
C ILE A 190 3.94 0.47 -16.47
N HIS A 191 4.68 -0.63 -16.59
CA HIS A 191 6.12 -0.62 -16.87
C HIS A 191 6.44 0.13 -18.16
N ASP A 192 5.74 -0.16 -19.26
CA ASP A 192 5.96 0.50 -20.54
C ASP A 192 5.72 2.02 -20.44
N LEU A 193 4.64 2.44 -19.78
CA LEU A 193 4.36 3.86 -19.54
C LEU A 193 5.44 4.53 -18.68
N LEU A 194 5.95 3.80 -17.70
CA LEU A 194 6.94 4.32 -16.76
C LEU A 194 8.33 4.40 -17.38
N THR A 195 8.66 3.58 -18.37
CA THR A 195 9.98 3.57 -19.01
C THR A 195 10.05 4.40 -20.29
N GLN A 196 8.92 4.57 -20.99
CA GLN A 196 8.88 5.30 -22.24
C GLN A 196 9.23 6.79 -22.07
N GLY A 197 10.30 7.23 -22.73
CA GLY A 197 10.73 8.63 -22.75
C GLY A 197 11.33 9.14 -21.43
N ARG A 198 11.62 8.23 -20.48
CA ARG A 198 12.23 8.57 -19.19
C ARG A 198 13.74 8.52 -19.23
N LYS A 199 14.34 9.24 -18.29
CA LYS A 199 15.78 9.18 -18.07
C LYS A 199 16.11 8.00 -17.16
N PRO A 200 17.23 7.33 -17.41
CA PRO A 200 17.79 6.38 -16.44
C PRO A 200 17.98 7.05 -15.06
N GLY A 201 17.62 6.33 -14.01
CA GLY A 201 17.66 6.79 -12.62
C GLY A 201 16.48 7.69 -12.22
N GLU A 202 15.58 8.03 -13.14
CA GLU A 202 14.45 8.92 -12.83
C GLU A 202 13.48 8.23 -11.87
N ILE A 203 13.13 8.92 -10.77
CA ILE A 203 12.06 8.51 -9.87
C ILE A 203 10.74 9.07 -10.39
N VAL A 204 9.81 8.16 -10.71
CA VAL A 204 8.47 8.50 -11.19
C VAL A 204 7.45 8.15 -10.10
N PRO A 205 6.88 9.15 -9.41
CA PRO A 205 5.74 8.93 -8.53
C PRO A 205 4.52 8.41 -9.31
N LEU A 206 3.80 7.46 -8.73
CA LEU A 206 2.53 6.95 -9.27
C LEU A 206 1.50 8.08 -9.49
N ALA A 207 1.52 9.11 -8.65
CA ALA A 207 0.69 10.30 -8.84
C ALA A 207 1.07 11.12 -10.08
N THR A 208 2.36 11.14 -10.46
CA THR A 208 2.81 11.75 -11.72
C THR A 208 2.23 10.97 -12.90
N LEU A 209 2.33 9.64 -12.88
CA LEU A 209 1.76 8.80 -13.93
C LEU A 209 0.23 8.94 -14.00
N THR A 210 -0.44 9.00 -12.84
CA THR A 210 -1.88 9.29 -12.76
C THR A 210 -2.22 10.63 -13.41
N HIS A 211 -1.41 11.66 -13.17
CA HIS A 211 -1.61 12.98 -13.78
C HIS A 211 -1.47 12.93 -15.30
N GLU A 212 -0.43 12.26 -15.82
CA GLU A 212 -0.20 12.08 -17.26
C GLU A 212 -1.33 11.30 -17.94
N LEU A 213 -1.96 10.38 -17.21
CA LEU A 213 -3.17 9.67 -17.62
C LEU A 213 -4.46 10.51 -17.42
N GLY A 214 -4.38 11.82 -17.66
CA GLY A 214 -5.51 12.74 -17.60
C GLY A 214 -6.12 12.83 -16.19
N GLY A 215 -5.28 12.85 -15.15
CA GLY A 215 -5.74 12.86 -13.75
C GLY A 215 -6.40 11.55 -13.32
N GLY A 216 -6.00 10.44 -13.94
CA GLY A 216 -6.46 9.09 -13.61
C GLY A 216 -7.62 8.57 -14.46
N ALA A 217 -8.20 9.40 -15.35
CA ALA A 217 -9.22 8.96 -16.29
C ALA A 217 -8.72 7.85 -17.24
N GLY A 218 -7.42 7.84 -17.54
CA GLY A 218 -6.79 6.83 -18.39
C GLY A 218 -6.56 5.47 -17.73
N TRP A 219 -6.64 5.37 -16.40
CA TRP A 219 -6.30 4.12 -15.69
C TRP A 219 -7.12 2.92 -16.14
N LEU A 220 -8.42 3.11 -16.41
CA LEU A 220 -9.32 2.04 -16.88
C LEU A 220 -8.87 1.38 -18.19
N ALA A 221 -8.12 2.10 -19.03
CA ALA A 221 -7.59 1.56 -20.28
C ALA A 221 -6.24 0.85 -20.09
N ILE A 222 -5.54 1.14 -18.99
CA ILE A 222 -4.24 0.57 -18.66
C ILE A 222 -4.43 -0.72 -17.83
N GLY A 223 -5.15 -0.64 -16.72
CA GLY A 223 -5.32 -1.76 -15.80
C GLY A 223 -5.66 -1.34 -14.38
N ASP A 224 -5.72 -2.33 -13.49
CA ASP A 224 -5.96 -2.14 -12.06
C ASP A 224 -4.66 -1.78 -11.34
N TRP A 225 -4.35 -0.47 -11.30
CA TRP A 225 -3.16 0.04 -10.64
C TRP A 225 -3.17 -0.22 -9.12
N GLU A 226 -4.33 -0.24 -8.48
CA GLU A 226 -4.45 -0.48 -7.02
C GLU A 226 -4.00 -1.91 -6.71
N ARG A 227 -4.47 -2.88 -7.49
CA ARG A 227 -4.02 -4.26 -7.39
C ARG A 227 -2.53 -4.41 -7.69
N VAL A 228 -2.01 -3.77 -8.74
CA VAL A 228 -0.57 -3.79 -9.05
C VAL A 228 0.26 -3.25 -7.89
N THR A 229 -0.13 -2.13 -7.27
CA THR A 229 0.59 -1.59 -6.10
C THR A 229 0.51 -2.51 -4.88
N THR A 230 -0.62 -3.22 -4.71
CA THR A 230 -0.78 -4.21 -3.64
C THR A 230 0.15 -5.40 -3.85
N ASP A 231 0.24 -5.92 -5.07
CA ASP A 231 1.11 -7.05 -5.41
C ASP A 231 2.59 -6.66 -5.29
N LEU A 232 2.97 -5.44 -5.71
CA LEU A 232 4.32 -4.91 -5.50
C LEU A 232 4.67 -4.82 -4.01
N LEU A 233 3.76 -4.29 -3.18
CA LEU A 233 4.00 -4.21 -1.74
C LEU A 233 4.15 -5.60 -1.11
N HIS A 234 3.42 -6.60 -1.63
CA HIS A 234 3.56 -7.98 -1.19
C HIS A 234 4.95 -8.54 -1.55
N LEU A 235 5.44 -8.30 -2.77
CA LEU A 235 6.79 -8.71 -3.18
C LEU A 235 7.88 -8.12 -2.29
N VAL A 236 7.80 -6.81 -2.03
CA VAL A 236 8.75 -6.11 -1.15
C VAL A 236 8.74 -6.71 0.25
N ARG A 237 7.57 -7.08 0.78
CA ARG A 237 7.45 -7.69 2.10
C ARG A 237 7.98 -9.12 2.18
N LEU A 238 7.93 -9.86 1.08
CA LEU A 238 8.51 -11.20 0.98
C LEU A 238 10.02 -11.19 0.71
N GLY A 239 10.56 -10.04 0.27
CA GLY A 239 11.95 -9.94 -0.17
C GLY A 239 12.18 -10.53 -1.56
N ASP A 240 11.12 -10.64 -2.37
CA ASP A 240 11.17 -11.15 -3.75
C ASP A 240 11.55 -10.03 -4.75
N CYS A 241 11.83 -8.82 -4.27
CA CYS A 241 12.51 -7.74 -4.98
C CYS A 241 13.13 -6.76 -3.97
N ASP A 242 14.14 -6.00 -4.39
CA ASP A 242 14.70 -4.92 -3.58
C ASP A 242 13.83 -3.67 -3.63
N ALA A 243 13.77 -2.95 -2.51
CA ALA A 243 13.05 -1.70 -2.42
C ALA A 243 13.67 -0.74 -1.40
N LEU A 244 13.49 0.55 -1.67
CA LEU A 244 13.71 1.60 -0.68
C LEU A 244 12.37 1.89 0.03
N SER A 245 12.28 1.46 1.28
CA SER A 245 11.11 1.70 2.14
C SER A 245 11.32 2.94 3.01
N LEU A 246 10.40 3.91 2.92
CA LEU A 246 10.52 5.21 3.58
C LEU A 246 9.33 5.49 4.48
N GLY A 247 9.64 6.06 5.64
CA GLY A 247 8.66 6.68 6.53
C GLY A 247 8.67 8.18 6.38
N LEU A 248 7.85 8.70 5.47
CA LEU A 248 7.78 10.14 5.21
C LEU A 248 6.79 10.84 6.15
N PRO A 249 7.06 12.11 6.54
CA PRO A 249 6.06 12.94 7.20
C PRO A 249 4.78 13.08 6.37
N GLU A 250 3.64 13.26 7.02
CA GLU A 250 2.33 13.28 6.37
C GLU A 250 2.23 14.29 5.22
N ILE A 251 2.77 15.50 5.39
CA ILE A 251 2.79 16.54 4.33
C ILE A 251 3.64 16.10 3.13
N ALA A 252 4.81 15.49 3.39
CA ALA A 252 5.68 15.00 2.32
C ALA A 252 5.01 13.86 1.54
N ARG A 253 4.39 12.91 2.25
CA ARG A 253 3.60 11.83 1.63
C ARG A 253 2.44 12.41 0.80
N ALA A 254 1.70 13.36 1.35
CA ALA A 254 0.59 14.01 0.64
C ALA A 254 1.07 14.70 -0.64
N LEU A 255 2.20 15.40 -0.61
CA LEU A 255 2.78 16.04 -1.80
C LEU A 255 3.14 15.02 -2.89
N LEU A 256 3.68 13.85 -2.51
CA LEU A 256 3.99 12.78 -3.47
C LEU A 256 2.73 12.12 -4.06
N CYS A 257 1.62 12.11 -3.32
CA CYS A 257 0.32 11.66 -3.81
C CYS A 257 -0.41 12.68 -4.71
N THR A 258 0.07 13.93 -4.77
CA THR A 258 -0.46 14.94 -5.70
C THR A 258 0.30 14.94 -7.03
N GLY A 259 -0.41 15.35 -8.09
CA GLY A 259 0.20 15.57 -9.39
C GLY A 259 1.32 16.62 -9.34
N PRO A 260 2.16 16.73 -10.39
CA PRO A 260 3.34 17.61 -10.40
C PRO A 260 3.03 19.10 -10.20
N HIS A 261 1.78 19.51 -10.47
CA HIS A 261 1.30 20.88 -10.29
C HIS A 261 0.30 21.03 -9.13
N GLY A 262 0.14 19.97 -8.33
CA GLY A 262 -0.78 19.95 -7.20
C GLY A 262 -0.32 20.82 -6.03
N HIS A 263 -1.28 21.14 -5.17
CA HIS A 263 -1.06 21.85 -3.92
C HIS A 263 -1.64 21.04 -2.75
N VAL A 264 -0.93 21.04 -1.63
CA VAL A 264 -1.36 20.45 -0.36
C VAL A 264 -1.49 21.57 0.65
N ARG A 265 -2.63 21.68 1.30
CA ARG A 265 -2.86 22.67 2.35
C ARG A 265 -2.93 21.99 3.70
N ALA A 266 -2.04 22.36 4.62
CA ALA A 266 -2.04 21.85 5.98
C ALA A 266 -2.55 22.93 6.94
N TYR A 267 -3.33 22.54 7.94
CA TYR A 267 -3.74 23.45 9.01
C TYR A 267 -2.69 23.46 10.12
N ASP A 268 -2.10 24.62 10.39
CA ASP A 268 -1.22 24.85 11.53
C ASP A 268 -2.08 25.29 12.73
N ALA A 269 -2.26 24.39 13.69
CA ALA A 269 -3.04 24.67 14.90
C ALA A 269 -2.40 25.73 15.80
N ALA A 270 -1.07 25.88 15.78
CA ALA A 270 -0.36 26.88 16.59
C ALA A 270 -0.54 28.29 16.03
N ALA A 271 -0.42 28.43 14.70
CA ALA A 271 -0.68 29.69 14.00
C ALA A 271 -2.18 29.98 13.79
N ARG A 272 -3.04 28.95 13.91
CA ARG A 272 -4.47 28.97 13.53
C ARG A 272 -4.68 29.42 12.09
N ASP A 273 -3.81 28.98 11.21
CA ASP A 273 -3.83 29.34 9.79
C ASP A 273 -3.51 28.11 8.92
N PHE A 274 -3.67 28.26 7.61
CA PHE A 274 -3.33 27.23 6.64
C PHE A 274 -2.01 27.56 5.95
N VAL A 275 -1.14 26.55 5.85
CA VAL A 275 0.10 26.61 5.06
C VAL A 275 -0.15 25.88 3.74
N ASP A 276 0.17 26.55 2.63
CA ASP A 276 0.04 26.00 1.28
C ASP A 276 1.40 25.50 0.77
N TYR A 277 1.45 24.22 0.39
CA TYR A 277 2.62 23.55 -0.14
C TYR A 277 2.38 23.24 -1.62
N GLY A 278 3.12 23.91 -2.50
CA GLY A 278 2.97 23.77 -3.94
C GLY A 278 4.05 22.89 -4.60
N PRO A 279 4.20 23.01 -5.93
CA PRO A 279 5.13 22.20 -6.73
C PRO A 279 6.59 22.26 -6.28
N ALA A 280 7.05 23.41 -5.76
CA ALA A 280 8.42 23.56 -5.25
C ALA A 280 8.66 22.69 -4.00
N ALA A 281 7.68 22.59 -3.10
CA ALA A 281 7.79 21.73 -1.93
C ALA A 281 7.81 20.25 -2.33
N ARG A 282 6.96 19.86 -3.30
CA ARG A 282 6.97 18.50 -3.87
C ARG A 282 8.32 18.16 -4.52
N ALA A 283 8.91 19.08 -5.28
CA ALA A 283 10.23 18.90 -5.89
C ALA A 283 11.34 18.72 -4.84
N ALA A 284 11.28 19.45 -3.73
CA ALA A 284 12.23 19.29 -2.63
C ALA A 284 12.14 17.89 -1.99
N VAL A 285 10.92 17.38 -1.76
CA VAL A 285 10.71 16.01 -1.26
C VAL A 285 11.27 14.97 -2.23
N LEU A 286 11.02 15.13 -3.53
CA LEU A 286 11.57 14.21 -4.54
C LEU A 286 13.09 14.24 -4.60
N ALA A 287 13.71 15.42 -4.48
CA ALA A 287 15.16 15.55 -4.45
C ALA A 287 15.78 14.87 -3.20
N GLU A 288 15.08 14.89 -2.07
CA GLU A 288 15.50 14.16 -0.87
C GLU A 288 15.43 12.64 -1.07
N VAL A 289 14.32 12.13 -1.63
CA VAL A 289 14.20 10.70 -1.96
C VAL A 289 15.24 10.27 -3.00
N ASP A 290 15.49 11.11 -4.00
CA ASP A 290 16.53 10.89 -5.02
C ASP A 290 17.92 10.78 -4.40
N ALA A 291 18.26 11.66 -3.45
CA ALA A 291 19.52 11.58 -2.73
C ALA A 291 19.67 10.27 -1.93
N PHE A 292 18.60 9.80 -1.26
CA PHE A 292 18.61 8.51 -0.57
C PHE A 292 18.81 7.35 -1.55
N LEU A 293 18.06 7.35 -2.66
CA LEU A 293 18.15 6.30 -3.67
C LEU A 293 19.51 6.28 -4.35
N ALA A 294 20.07 7.43 -4.72
CA ALA A 294 21.38 7.52 -5.33
C ALA A 294 22.48 6.98 -4.41
N GLY A 295 22.37 7.19 -3.09
CA GLY A 295 23.28 6.60 -2.11
C GLY A 295 23.21 5.07 -2.10
N LEU A 296 22.00 4.51 -2.13
CA LEU A 296 21.78 3.05 -2.16
C LEU A 296 22.29 2.42 -3.47
N VAL A 297 21.91 3.01 -4.61
CA VAL A 297 22.24 2.53 -5.96
C VAL A 297 23.74 2.67 -6.27
N ALA A 298 24.43 3.61 -5.64
CA ALA A 298 25.89 3.69 -5.74
C ALA A 298 26.60 2.45 -5.16
N GLU A 299 25.98 1.77 -4.20
CA GLU A 299 26.48 0.52 -3.61
C GLU A 299 25.99 -0.70 -4.39
N GLN A 300 24.69 -0.77 -4.65
CA GLN A 300 24.04 -1.86 -5.38
C GLN A 300 22.74 -1.37 -6.04
N ASP A 301 22.60 -1.62 -7.35
CA ASP A 301 21.34 -1.37 -8.07
C ASP A 301 20.19 -2.16 -7.43
N LEU A 302 18.99 -1.57 -7.35
CA LEU A 302 17.80 -2.29 -6.84
C LEU A 302 17.49 -3.49 -7.74
N TRP A 303 17.58 -4.70 -7.19
CA TRP A 303 17.21 -5.91 -7.89
C TRP A 303 15.68 -6.00 -8.08
N PRO A 304 15.19 -6.10 -9.32
CA PRO A 304 13.76 -6.08 -9.60
C PRO A 304 13.00 -7.37 -9.23
N GLY A 305 13.71 -8.44 -8.90
CA GLY A 305 13.15 -9.79 -8.73
C GLY A 305 13.64 -10.77 -9.80
N ASP A 306 13.32 -12.05 -9.64
CA ASP A 306 13.63 -13.12 -10.58
C ASP A 306 12.50 -13.36 -11.60
N ASP A 307 12.80 -14.13 -12.65
CA ASP A 307 11.82 -14.62 -13.64
C ASP A 307 10.94 -13.53 -14.27
N LEU A 308 11.50 -12.33 -14.46
CA LEU A 308 10.79 -11.20 -15.06
C LEU A 308 10.27 -11.54 -16.45
N LEU A 309 9.02 -11.19 -16.70
CA LEU A 309 8.40 -11.31 -18.00
C LEU A 309 8.97 -10.28 -18.98
N ALA A 310 8.87 -10.56 -20.27
CA ALA A 310 9.26 -9.59 -21.29
C ALA A 310 8.32 -8.36 -21.28
N PRO A 311 8.84 -7.14 -21.48
CA PRO A 311 8.01 -5.95 -21.70
C PRO A 311 7.06 -6.13 -22.89
N ILE A 312 5.91 -5.45 -22.88
CA ILE A 312 4.94 -5.53 -23.98
C ILE A 312 5.51 -4.84 -25.24
N ASN A 313 6.15 -3.70 -25.04
CA ASN A 313 6.90 -3.00 -26.09
C ASN A 313 8.36 -2.88 -25.64
N PRO A 314 9.21 -3.90 -25.89
CA PRO A 314 10.64 -3.74 -25.66
C PRO A 314 11.08 -2.56 -26.53
N THR A 315 11.62 -1.53 -25.89
CA THR A 315 12.13 -0.33 -26.56
C THR A 315 13.04 -0.76 -27.72
N ALA A 316 12.71 -0.28 -28.92
CA ALA A 316 13.50 -0.46 -30.14
C ALA A 316 14.81 0.33 -30.09
#